data_AF-A0A7C6U9N0-F1
#
_entry.id   AF-A0A7C6U9N0-F1
#
_cell.length_a   1.000
_cell.length_b   1.000
_cell.length_c   1.000
_cell.angle_alpha   90.00
_cell.angle_beta   90.00
_cell.angle_gamma   90.00
#
_symmetry.space_group_name_H-M   'P 1'
#
loop_
_entity.id
_entity.type
_entity.pdbx_description
1 polymer ?
#
loop_
_entity_poly.entity_id
_entity_poly.type
_entity_poly.pdbx_seq_one_letter_code
_entity_poly.pdbx_strand_id
1 'polypeptide(L)'
;MSAVALVLALLALPFALLDVRVAAGLVVATAVLAVVALTRGHWVWCGRAALVVALVAALLTGWEAWELRRPTPAAGPTVATSAQPGPDREVLLPLTVERAPITSLALLEFAGDGDPVYEGLEPQIVDRGHERGMRIIAYRHDGHTDFYDDLALTPDPDESSAVTGKGRLHYSHTDLGGPEFEVDDHGRLQLEFALTDVEGREITGVVRESTEDRSVPLGLLALVGLSSTDPEYFPLFVLHRFEFVRTGGSEIDVRIDGAPVELAPFPAPVPVQGQLRNFAKYTPDAELHAVFPTDADGLRRVRTDGDLYRDGEATYCFDGDGLAQIVIDRTGIAFDPPLDPAAPAEGRITMTSHPEMGSVAGPYRVEVDGEVSRLRFEIDDVEVPRQRGLLYRLIVNERTAFGTWPTEYRYEATIDRGADTIDARWVNAKPGG
;
A
#
# COMPACT_ATOMS: atom_id res chain seq x y z
N MET A 1 9.47 48.26 -4.89
CA MET A 1 10.35 47.13 -5.30
C MET A 1 10.70 46.20 -4.14
N SER A 2 11.00 46.68 -2.93
CA SER A 2 11.28 45.83 -1.75
C SER A 2 10.12 44.93 -1.33
N ALA A 3 8.88 45.44 -1.40
CA ALA A 3 7.68 44.64 -1.14
C ALA A 3 7.48 43.53 -2.20
N VAL A 4 7.82 43.79 -3.46
CA VAL A 4 7.72 42.79 -4.55
C VAL A 4 8.72 41.65 -4.35
N ALA A 5 9.96 41.96 -3.98
CA ALA A 5 10.94 40.93 -3.64
C ALA A 5 10.49 40.07 -2.46
N LEU A 6 9.92 40.68 -1.42
CA LEU A 6 9.40 39.93 -0.27
C LEU A 6 8.19 39.06 -0.65
N VAL A 7 7.27 39.57 -1.47
CA VAL A 7 6.12 38.78 -1.97
C VAL A 7 6.59 37.60 -2.81
N LEU A 8 7.55 37.79 -3.73
CA LEU A 8 8.11 36.70 -4.52
C LEU A 8 8.84 35.67 -3.64
N ALA A 9 9.55 36.11 -2.61
CA ALA A 9 10.17 35.22 -1.64
C ALA A 9 9.12 34.37 -0.90
N LEU A 10 8.07 35.02 -0.41
CA LEU A 10 6.98 34.37 0.30
C LEU A 10 6.20 33.40 -0.61
N LEU A 11 6.11 33.68 -1.92
CA LEU A 11 5.56 32.75 -2.91
C LEU A 11 6.52 31.61 -3.23
N ALA A 12 7.84 31.82 -3.18
CA ALA A 12 8.82 30.75 -3.44
C ALA A 12 8.74 29.62 -2.41
N LEU A 13 8.31 29.90 -1.17
CA LEU A 13 8.14 28.91 -0.11
C LEU A 13 7.10 27.83 -0.43
N PRO A 14 5.82 28.15 -0.75
CA PRO A 14 4.85 27.14 -1.15
C PRO A 14 5.25 26.50 -2.47
N PHE A 15 5.82 27.24 -3.44
CA PHE A 15 6.26 26.62 -4.69
C PHE A 15 7.43 25.65 -4.53
N ALA A 16 8.34 25.86 -3.56
CA ALA A 16 9.42 24.91 -3.26
C ALA A 16 8.89 23.51 -2.88
N LEU A 17 7.62 23.42 -2.47
CA LEU A 17 6.96 22.18 -2.10
C LEU A 17 6.06 21.61 -3.22
N LEU A 18 5.70 22.42 -4.21
CA LEU A 18 4.72 22.08 -5.24
C LEU A 18 5.37 21.87 -6.62
N ASP A 19 6.37 22.69 -6.97
CA ASP A 19 7.09 22.64 -8.25
C ASP A 19 8.50 23.24 -8.13
N VAL A 20 9.52 22.38 -8.23
CA VAL A 20 10.94 22.73 -8.13
C VAL A 20 11.37 23.75 -9.19
N ARG A 21 10.80 23.72 -10.40
CA ARG A 21 11.16 24.63 -11.50
C ARG A 21 10.62 26.03 -11.24
N VAL A 22 9.35 26.13 -10.84
CA VAL A 22 8.73 27.41 -10.50
C VAL A 22 9.40 28.02 -9.28
N ALA A 23 9.67 27.22 -8.25
CA ALA A 23 10.40 27.65 -7.06
C ALA A 23 11.79 28.20 -7.39
N ALA A 24 12.57 27.49 -8.22
CA ALA A 24 13.88 27.95 -8.65
C ALA A 24 13.80 29.29 -9.40
N GLY A 25 12.81 29.47 -10.28
CA GLY A 25 12.56 30.74 -10.96
C GLY A 25 12.25 31.89 -9.99
N LEU A 26 11.38 31.65 -9.01
CA LEU A 26 11.02 32.64 -7.99
C LEU A 26 12.19 33.00 -7.07
N VAL A 27 13.01 32.03 -6.68
CA VAL A 27 14.24 32.24 -5.89
C VAL A 27 15.21 33.14 -6.65
N VAL A 28 15.47 32.87 -7.94
CA VAL A 28 16.36 33.69 -8.78
C VAL A 28 15.82 35.10 -8.93
N ALA A 29 14.53 35.25 -9.26
CA ALA A 29 13.89 36.57 -9.39
C ALA A 29 13.96 37.37 -8.07
N THR A 30 13.73 36.72 -6.95
CA THR A 30 13.81 37.32 -5.61
C THR A 30 15.23 37.78 -5.30
N ALA A 31 16.23 36.95 -5.55
CA ALA A 31 17.64 37.28 -5.31
C ALA A 31 18.07 38.51 -6.11
N VAL A 32 17.72 38.57 -7.41
CA VAL A 32 18.01 39.72 -8.27
C VAL A 32 17.37 41.00 -7.73
N LEU A 33 16.07 40.97 -7.40
CA LEU A 33 15.35 42.15 -6.90
C LEU A 33 15.84 42.60 -5.52
N ALA A 34 16.22 41.67 -4.65
CA ALA A 34 16.76 41.98 -3.33
C ALA A 34 18.15 42.64 -3.43
N VAL A 35 19.03 42.18 -4.33
CA VAL A 35 20.32 42.82 -4.60
C VAL A 35 20.14 44.23 -5.15
N VAL A 36 19.20 44.44 -6.08
CA VAL A 36 18.86 45.78 -6.60
C VAL A 36 18.30 46.70 -5.49
N ALA A 37 17.49 46.16 -4.57
CA ALA A 37 16.97 46.95 -3.45
C ALA A 37 18.08 47.34 -2.45
N LEU A 38 19.00 46.42 -2.13
CA LEU A 38 20.11 46.65 -1.22
C LEU A 38 21.12 47.68 -1.77
N THR A 39 21.47 47.57 -3.06
CA THR A 39 22.39 48.51 -3.72
C THR A 39 21.86 49.93 -3.80
N ARG A 40 20.53 50.11 -3.81
CA ARG A 40 19.88 51.42 -3.80
C ARG A 40 19.68 52.01 -2.40
N GLY A 41 20.04 51.30 -1.32
CA GLY A 41 20.00 51.81 0.06
C GLY A 41 18.62 52.04 0.67
N HIS A 42 17.54 51.80 -0.08
CA HIS A 42 16.16 51.94 0.40
C HIS A 42 15.62 50.57 0.85
N TRP A 43 14.99 50.51 2.04
CA TRP A 43 14.33 49.30 2.58
C TRP A 43 15.26 48.09 2.82
N VAL A 44 16.44 48.34 3.40
CA VAL A 44 17.45 47.31 3.71
C VAL A 44 16.88 46.12 4.49
N TRP A 45 15.95 46.35 5.42
CA TRP A 45 15.33 45.28 6.21
C TRP A 45 14.49 44.32 5.36
N CYS A 46 13.65 44.85 4.45
CA CYS A 46 12.87 44.02 3.53
C CYS A 46 13.75 43.26 2.54
N GLY A 47 14.83 43.87 2.05
CA GLY A 47 15.80 43.19 1.19
C GLY A 47 16.50 42.03 1.89
N ARG A 48 16.88 42.22 3.16
CA ARG A 48 17.45 41.14 4.01
C ARG A 48 16.44 40.03 4.28
N ALA A 49 15.20 40.36 4.62
CA ALA A 49 14.14 39.38 4.84
C ALA A 49 13.85 38.57 3.58
N ALA A 50 13.74 39.22 2.41
CA ALA A 50 13.54 38.55 1.13
C ALA A 50 14.69 37.60 0.77
N LEU A 51 15.95 37.97 1.06
CA LEU A 51 17.11 37.09 0.87
C LEU A 51 17.08 35.87 1.79
N VAL A 52 16.71 36.04 3.06
CA VAL A 52 16.59 34.92 4.01
C VAL A 52 15.51 33.95 3.51
N VAL A 53 14.34 34.45 3.13
CA VAL A 53 13.25 33.62 2.62
C VAL A 53 13.65 32.94 1.30
N ALA A 54 14.31 33.63 0.38
CA ALA A 54 14.82 33.04 -0.86
C ALA A 54 15.87 31.96 -0.60
N LEU A 55 16.74 32.14 0.41
CA LEU A 55 17.73 31.14 0.79
C LEU A 55 17.06 29.88 1.36
N VAL A 56 16.05 30.05 2.23
CA VAL A 56 15.25 28.93 2.76
C VAL A 56 14.56 28.19 1.62
N ALA A 57 13.88 28.91 0.72
CA ALA A 57 13.24 28.31 -0.46
C ALA A 57 14.26 27.61 -1.37
N ALA A 58 15.46 28.17 -1.57
CA ALA A 58 16.53 27.55 -2.34
C ALA A 58 17.04 26.26 -1.70
N LEU A 59 17.20 26.24 -0.37
CA LEU A 59 17.61 25.05 0.38
C LEU A 59 16.54 23.95 0.30
N LEU A 60 15.27 24.30 0.45
CA LEU A 60 14.14 23.36 0.30
C LEU A 60 14.08 22.80 -1.14
N THR A 61 14.20 23.67 -2.14
CA THR A 61 14.18 23.28 -3.56
C THR A 61 15.38 22.39 -3.91
N GLY A 62 16.56 22.72 -3.40
CA GLY A 62 17.79 21.94 -3.60
C GLY A 62 17.72 20.58 -2.90
N TRP A 63 17.14 20.53 -1.70
CA TRP A 63 16.88 19.30 -0.97
C TRP A 63 15.91 18.38 -1.72
N GLU A 64 14.76 18.91 -2.17
CA GLU A 64 13.78 18.16 -2.98
C GLU A 64 14.38 17.65 -4.29
N ALA A 65 15.11 18.50 -5.02
CA ALA A 65 15.78 18.10 -6.25
C ALA A 65 16.85 17.01 -6.02
N TRP A 66 17.53 17.05 -4.87
CA TRP A 66 18.50 16.02 -4.48
C TRP A 66 17.80 14.70 -4.12
N GLU A 67 16.71 14.74 -3.33
CA GLU A 67 15.92 13.56 -2.98
C GLU A 67 15.31 12.87 -4.21
N LEU A 68 14.78 13.64 -5.16
CA LEU A 68 14.24 13.10 -6.43
C LEU A 68 15.31 12.39 -7.28
N ARG A 69 16.58 12.77 -7.14
CA ARG A 69 17.71 12.17 -7.87
C ARG A 69 18.48 11.13 -7.07
N ARG A 70 18.18 10.99 -5.77
CA ARG A 70 18.90 10.06 -4.91
C ARG A 70 18.59 8.63 -5.39
N PRO A 71 19.62 7.80 -5.64
CA PRO A 71 19.40 6.40 -5.95
C PRO A 71 18.55 5.77 -4.85
N THR A 72 17.50 5.04 -5.23
CA THR A 72 16.81 4.16 -4.29
C THR A 72 17.84 3.14 -3.81
N PRO A 73 18.02 2.91 -2.50
CA PRO A 73 18.90 1.86 -2.04
C PRO A 73 18.49 0.55 -2.71
N ALA A 74 19.37 -0.01 -3.52
CA ALA A 74 19.16 -1.30 -4.14
C ALA A 74 19.58 -2.37 -3.14
N ALA A 75 18.61 -3.06 -2.59
CA ALA A 75 18.66 -4.48 -2.22
C ALA A 75 17.32 -4.80 -1.58
N GLY A 76 16.52 -5.71 -2.16
CA GLY A 76 15.46 -6.37 -1.39
C GLY A 76 16.08 -7.10 -0.17
N PRO A 77 15.26 -7.69 0.71
CA PRO A 77 15.80 -8.64 1.66
C PRO A 77 16.59 -9.69 0.86
N THR A 78 17.92 -9.67 0.99
CA THR A 78 18.71 -10.80 0.51
C THR A 78 18.21 -11.91 1.39
N VAL A 79 17.54 -12.91 0.82
CA VAL A 79 17.29 -14.19 1.51
C VAL A 79 18.57 -14.46 2.25
N ALA A 80 18.51 -14.43 3.59
CA ALA A 80 19.68 -14.72 4.38
C ALA A 80 20.07 -16.09 3.87
N THR A 81 21.14 -16.12 3.08
CA THR A 81 21.49 -17.31 2.35
C THR A 81 21.99 -18.17 3.48
N SER A 82 21.12 -19.02 4.03
CA SER A 82 21.52 -20.18 4.78
C SER A 82 22.38 -20.95 3.79
N ALA A 83 23.66 -20.59 3.73
CA ALA A 83 24.62 -21.03 2.73
C ALA A 83 25.20 -22.40 3.09
N GLN A 84 24.53 -23.11 4.01
CA GLN A 84 24.91 -24.41 4.52
C GLN A 84 23.62 -25.22 4.64
N PRO A 85 23.27 -26.05 3.64
CA PRO A 85 22.15 -26.95 3.80
C PRO A 85 22.46 -27.94 4.93
N GLY A 86 21.65 -27.90 6.00
CA GLY A 86 21.59 -28.98 6.98
C GLY A 86 21.06 -30.29 6.37
N PRO A 87 20.93 -31.36 7.17
CA PRO A 87 20.33 -32.60 6.68
C PRO A 87 18.82 -32.47 6.52
N ASP A 88 18.25 -33.16 5.52
CA ASP A 88 16.80 -33.35 5.40
C ASP A 88 16.20 -33.88 6.71
N ARG A 89 15.11 -33.27 7.15
CA ARG A 89 14.41 -33.64 8.38
C ARG A 89 12.93 -33.34 8.28
N GLU A 90 12.17 -33.92 9.20
CA GLU A 90 10.77 -33.58 9.39
C GLU A 90 10.69 -32.46 10.42
N VAL A 91 10.00 -31.39 10.09
CA VAL A 91 9.82 -30.21 10.95
C VAL A 91 8.34 -29.84 11.02
N LEU A 92 7.97 -29.12 12.08
CA LEU A 92 6.63 -28.53 12.21
C LEU A 92 6.55 -27.23 11.41
N LEU A 93 5.45 -27.05 10.69
CA LEU A 93 5.16 -25.81 9.96
C LEU A 93 3.92 -25.15 10.60
N PRO A 94 4.11 -24.28 11.62
CA PRO A 94 2.99 -23.70 12.37
C PRO A 94 2.37 -22.46 11.70
N LEU A 95 3.03 -21.89 10.70
CA LEU A 95 2.67 -20.62 10.08
C LEU A 95 2.81 -20.71 8.57
N THR A 96 1.82 -20.18 7.85
CA THR A 96 1.80 -20.11 6.39
C THR A 96 1.63 -18.67 5.91
N VAL A 97 1.94 -18.44 4.64
CA VAL A 97 1.70 -17.17 3.97
C VAL A 97 1.20 -17.47 2.59
N GLU A 98 0.21 -16.71 2.15
CA GLU A 98 -0.39 -16.88 0.83
C GLU A 98 -0.35 -15.54 0.09
N ARG A 99 -0.26 -15.60 -1.23
CA ARG A 99 -0.32 -14.43 -2.09
C ARG A 99 -1.71 -14.37 -2.71
N ALA A 100 -2.39 -13.24 -2.55
CA ALA A 100 -3.61 -12.99 -3.29
C ALA A 100 -3.29 -12.69 -4.77
N PRO A 101 -4.12 -13.14 -5.72
CA PRO A 101 -3.84 -13.02 -7.16
C PRO A 101 -4.02 -11.59 -7.71
N ILE A 102 -4.03 -10.55 -6.87
CA ILE A 102 -4.25 -9.16 -7.30
C ILE A 102 -2.93 -8.56 -7.74
N THR A 103 -2.81 -8.16 -9.01
CA THR A 103 -1.56 -7.60 -9.56
C THR A 103 -1.63 -6.09 -9.78
N SER A 104 -2.83 -5.54 -9.93
CA SER A 104 -3.06 -4.12 -10.20
C SER A 104 -4.44 -3.73 -9.69
N LEU A 105 -4.63 -2.47 -9.30
CA LEU A 105 -5.95 -1.98 -8.91
C LEU A 105 -6.07 -0.46 -9.04
N ALA A 106 -7.30 0.01 -9.11
CA ALA A 106 -7.68 1.40 -8.95
C ALA A 106 -8.78 1.49 -7.90
N LEU A 107 -8.86 2.60 -7.17
CA LEU A 107 -10.00 2.92 -6.31
C LEU A 107 -10.60 4.24 -6.78
N LEU A 108 -11.87 4.17 -7.18
CA LEU A 108 -12.70 5.27 -7.64
C LEU A 108 -13.71 5.62 -6.53
N GLU A 109 -13.27 6.44 -5.57
CA GLU A 109 -14.13 6.89 -4.46
C GLU A 109 -15.12 7.95 -4.92
N PHE A 110 -16.37 7.86 -4.50
CA PHE A 110 -17.41 8.81 -4.87
C PHE A 110 -17.41 10.02 -3.93
N ALA A 111 -17.80 11.18 -4.46
CA ALA A 111 -17.93 12.40 -3.68
C ALA A 111 -19.26 12.39 -2.90
N GLY A 112 -19.19 12.24 -1.57
CA GLY A 112 -20.39 12.25 -0.71
C GLY A 112 -21.38 11.14 -1.08
N ASP A 113 -22.67 11.46 -1.12
CA ASP A 113 -23.75 10.53 -1.47
C ASP A 113 -23.95 10.44 -3.01
N GLY A 114 -22.85 10.31 -3.76
CA GLY A 114 -22.85 10.32 -5.23
C GLY A 114 -23.69 9.21 -5.88
N ASP A 115 -23.92 8.11 -5.15
CA ASP A 115 -24.85 7.04 -5.46
C ASP A 115 -25.56 6.59 -4.15
N PRO A 116 -26.86 6.21 -4.18
CA PRO A 116 -27.59 5.78 -2.99
C PRO A 116 -27.14 4.41 -2.41
N VAL A 117 -26.42 3.60 -3.17
CA VAL A 117 -26.02 2.24 -2.76
C VAL A 117 -24.51 2.19 -2.51
N TYR A 118 -23.73 2.74 -3.43
CA TYR A 118 -22.28 2.62 -3.45
C TYR A 118 -21.57 3.90 -3.01
N GLU A 119 -20.45 3.74 -2.31
CA GLU A 119 -19.52 4.82 -1.94
C GLU A 119 -18.25 4.84 -2.80
N GLY A 120 -17.99 3.77 -3.55
CA GLY A 120 -16.86 3.70 -4.47
C GLY A 120 -16.76 2.36 -5.19
N LEU A 121 -15.90 2.33 -6.22
CA LEU A 121 -15.61 1.15 -7.02
C LEU A 121 -14.11 0.88 -7.03
N GLU A 122 -13.71 -0.38 -6.90
CA GLU A 122 -12.32 -0.82 -6.99
C GLU A 122 -12.14 -1.86 -8.09
N PRO A 123 -11.79 -1.44 -9.31
CA PRO A 123 -11.32 -2.33 -10.35
C PRO A 123 -9.96 -2.94 -9.97
N GLN A 124 -9.86 -4.26 -10.05
CA GLN A 124 -8.67 -5.04 -9.77
C GLN A 124 -8.36 -5.95 -10.96
N ILE A 125 -7.07 -6.09 -11.30
CA ILE A 125 -6.61 -7.16 -12.18
C ILE A 125 -6.24 -8.36 -11.32
N VAL A 126 -6.94 -9.47 -11.58
CA VAL A 126 -6.73 -10.76 -10.95
C VAL A 126 -5.96 -11.65 -11.93
N ASP A 127 -4.82 -12.18 -11.49
CA ASP A 127 -3.97 -13.11 -12.24
C ASP A 127 -3.68 -14.35 -11.39
N ARG A 128 -4.27 -15.48 -11.78
CA ARG A 128 -4.08 -16.80 -11.13
C ARG A 128 -3.18 -17.70 -11.98
N GLY A 129 -2.34 -17.11 -12.83
CA GLY A 129 -1.38 -17.76 -13.72
C GLY A 129 -1.98 -18.38 -14.99
N HIS A 130 -3.08 -19.13 -14.85
CA HIS A 130 -3.79 -19.75 -15.98
C HIS A 130 -5.01 -18.96 -16.47
N GLU A 131 -5.44 -17.99 -15.68
CA GLU A 131 -6.51 -17.05 -15.99
C GLU A 131 -6.13 -15.66 -15.53
N ARG A 132 -6.54 -14.66 -16.31
CA ARG A 132 -6.32 -13.25 -16.02
C ARG A 132 -7.52 -12.46 -16.50
N GLY A 133 -8.06 -11.63 -15.63
CA GLY A 133 -9.26 -10.85 -15.88
C GLY A 133 -9.43 -9.73 -14.86
N MET A 134 -10.51 -8.97 -15.00
CA MET A 134 -10.83 -7.88 -14.09
C MET A 134 -11.91 -8.30 -13.10
N ARG A 135 -11.76 -7.86 -11.86
CA ARG A 135 -12.80 -7.86 -10.82
C ARG A 135 -13.15 -6.42 -10.50
N ILE A 136 -14.44 -6.12 -10.31
CA ILE A 136 -14.88 -4.86 -9.70
C ILE A 136 -15.41 -5.16 -8.30
N ILE A 137 -14.82 -4.54 -7.28
CA ILE A 137 -15.39 -4.51 -5.93
C ILE A 137 -16.17 -3.21 -5.78
N ALA A 138 -17.46 -3.29 -5.51
CA ALA A 138 -18.30 -2.12 -5.24
C ALA A 138 -18.55 -2.00 -3.73
N TYR A 139 -18.05 -0.90 -3.14
CA TYR A 139 -18.19 -0.62 -1.71
C TYR A 139 -19.56 0.00 -1.43
N ARG A 140 -20.30 -0.55 -0.47
CA ARG A 140 -21.67 -0.12 -0.13
C ARG A 140 -21.67 0.76 1.11
N HIS A 141 -22.63 1.68 1.20
CA HIS A 141 -22.86 2.52 2.39
C HIS A 141 -23.20 1.71 3.66
N ASP A 142 -23.68 0.48 3.51
CA ASP A 142 -23.98 -0.40 4.65
C ASP A 142 -22.74 -1.12 5.22
N GLY A 143 -21.56 -0.93 4.60
CA GLY A 143 -20.27 -1.48 4.99
C GLY A 143 -19.93 -2.85 4.39
N HIS A 144 -20.82 -3.45 3.58
CA HIS A 144 -20.49 -4.64 2.80
C HIS A 144 -19.95 -4.26 1.41
N THR A 145 -19.53 -5.30 0.68
CA THR A 145 -19.03 -5.18 -0.69
C THR A 145 -19.78 -6.10 -1.65
N ASP A 146 -19.95 -5.67 -2.89
CA ASP A 146 -20.44 -6.51 -3.99
C ASP A 146 -19.28 -6.80 -4.96
N PHE A 147 -19.11 -8.05 -5.37
CA PHE A 147 -18.02 -8.49 -6.24
C PHE A 147 -18.56 -8.84 -7.62
N TYR A 148 -17.91 -8.30 -8.66
CA TYR A 148 -18.24 -8.55 -10.07
C TYR A 148 -17.01 -9.05 -10.80
N ASP A 149 -16.97 -10.34 -11.12
CA ASP A 149 -15.88 -10.94 -11.88
C ASP A 149 -16.19 -10.94 -13.37
N ASP A 150 -15.20 -10.59 -14.19
CA ASP A 150 -15.26 -10.75 -15.64
C ASP A 150 -15.39 -12.22 -16.06
N LEU A 151 -15.97 -12.45 -17.23
CA LEU A 151 -16.12 -13.79 -17.83
C LEU A 151 -14.79 -14.52 -18.07
N ALA A 152 -13.65 -13.80 -18.10
CA ALA A 152 -12.33 -14.40 -18.20
C ALA A 152 -11.83 -15.06 -16.90
N LEU A 153 -12.47 -14.78 -15.76
CA LEU A 153 -12.14 -15.38 -14.46
C LEU A 153 -13.05 -16.56 -14.14
N THR A 154 -12.52 -17.61 -13.55
CA THR A 154 -13.31 -18.71 -13.00
C THR A 154 -13.92 -18.28 -11.68
N PRO A 155 -15.24 -18.46 -11.48
CA PRO A 155 -15.88 -18.13 -10.22
C PRO A 155 -15.29 -18.89 -9.04
N ASP A 156 -14.92 -18.15 -8.01
CA ASP A 156 -14.50 -18.70 -6.73
C ASP A 156 -15.49 -18.27 -5.63
N PRO A 157 -16.49 -19.12 -5.33
CA PRO A 157 -17.48 -18.79 -4.31
C PRO A 157 -16.88 -18.80 -2.91
N ASP A 158 -15.75 -19.48 -2.70
CA ASP A 158 -15.12 -19.65 -1.39
C ASP A 158 -14.02 -18.60 -1.13
N GLU A 159 -13.74 -17.73 -2.10
CA GLU A 159 -12.76 -16.65 -1.95
C GLU A 159 -13.09 -15.73 -0.77
N SER A 160 -12.15 -15.63 0.17
CA SER A 160 -12.31 -14.81 1.37
C SER A 160 -12.42 -13.32 1.03
N SER A 161 -13.26 -12.64 1.80
CA SER A 161 -13.46 -11.19 1.75
C SER A 161 -13.23 -10.52 3.11
N ALA A 162 -12.55 -11.23 4.03
CA ALA A 162 -12.38 -10.87 5.44
C ALA A 162 -11.69 -9.51 5.68
N VAL A 163 -11.03 -8.97 4.65
CA VAL A 163 -10.34 -7.67 4.71
C VAL A 163 -11.14 -6.51 4.08
N THR A 164 -12.37 -6.78 3.59
CA THR A 164 -13.24 -5.78 2.95
C THR A 164 -14.44 -5.42 3.83
N GLY A 165 -14.25 -4.48 4.77
CA GLY A 165 -15.36 -3.99 5.61
C GLY A 165 -16.07 -5.10 6.40
N LYS A 166 -17.39 -5.25 6.21
CA LYS A 166 -18.22 -6.32 6.80
C LYS A 166 -18.25 -7.61 5.95
N GLY A 167 -17.42 -7.69 4.91
CA GLY A 167 -17.36 -8.80 3.97
C GLY A 167 -18.28 -8.64 2.77
N ARG A 168 -18.21 -9.64 1.88
CA ARG A 168 -18.94 -9.70 0.61
C ARG A 168 -20.43 -10.02 0.85
N LEU A 169 -21.32 -9.14 0.38
CA LEU A 169 -22.77 -9.36 0.40
C LEU A 169 -23.25 -10.08 -0.87
N HIS A 170 -22.77 -9.64 -2.03
CA HIS A 170 -23.12 -10.25 -3.31
C HIS A 170 -21.90 -10.59 -4.16
N TYR A 171 -22.08 -11.62 -4.98
CA TYR A 171 -21.12 -12.06 -5.98
C TYR A 171 -21.83 -12.26 -7.32
N SER A 172 -21.24 -11.77 -8.40
CA SER A 172 -21.73 -11.94 -9.76
C SER A 172 -20.58 -12.23 -10.71
N HIS A 173 -20.79 -13.16 -11.62
CA HIS A 173 -19.91 -13.43 -12.76
C HIS A 173 -20.59 -12.86 -14.01
N THR A 174 -20.02 -11.80 -14.59
CA THR A 174 -20.69 -10.99 -15.60
C THR A 174 -19.71 -10.51 -16.68
N ASP A 175 -20.24 -10.14 -17.83
CA ASP A 175 -19.46 -9.43 -18.86
C ASP A 175 -19.14 -8.02 -18.35
N LEU A 176 -17.84 -7.67 -18.30
CA LEU A 176 -17.37 -6.34 -17.95
C LEU A 176 -17.17 -5.41 -19.16
N GLY A 177 -17.66 -5.80 -20.34
CA GLY A 177 -17.68 -4.96 -21.54
C GLY A 177 -16.34 -4.82 -22.25
N GLY A 178 -15.47 -5.82 -22.13
CA GLY A 178 -14.08 -5.76 -22.62
C GLY A 178 -13.25 -4.81 -21.76
N PRO A 179 -13.10 -5.09 -20.45
CA PRO A 179 -12.48 -4.18 -19.52
C PRO A 179 -10.99 -3.94 -19.85
N GLU A 180 -10.50 -2.73 -19.61
CA GLU A 180 -9.11 -2.33 -19.82
C GLU A 180 -8.53 -1.78 -18.51
N PHE A 181 -7.29 -2.17 -18.20
CA PHE A 181 -6.48 -1.57 -17.14
C PHE A 181 -5.03 -1.54 -17.61
N GLU A 182 -4.59 -0.40 -18.08
CA GLU A 182 -3.23 -0.21 -18.55
C GLU A 182 -2.62 1.06 -17.96
N VAL A 183 -1.34 0.97 -17.61
CA VAL A 183 -0.54 2.13 -17.22
C VAL A 183 0.68 2.17 -18.11
N ASP A 184 0.80 3.21 -18.92
CA ASP A 184 1.89 3.30 -19.88
C ASP A 184 3.24 3.72 -19.26
N ASP A 185 4.27 3.85 -20.10
CA ASP A 185 5.62 4.26 -19.68
C ASP A 185 5.71 5.72 -19.18
N HIS A 186 4.68 6.54 -19.46
CA HIS A 186 4.51 7.88 -18.90
C HIS A 186 3.69 7.88 -17.61
N GLY A 187 3.30 6.69 -17.14
CA GLY A 187 2.49 6.46 -15.96
C GLY A 187 1.01 6.76 -16.19
N ARG A 188 0.53 6.89 -17.44
CA ARG A 188 -0.86 7.26 -17.76
C ARG A 188 -1.79 6.07 -17.64
N LEU A 189 -2.84 6.22 -16.84
CA LEU A 189 -3.91 5.26 -16.67
C LEU A 189 -4.88 5.30 -17.87
N GLN A 190 -5.14 4.12 -18.42
CA GLN A 190 -6.30 3.79 -19.23
C GLN A 190 -7.09 2.72 -18.47
N LEU A 191 -8.29 3.07 -18.03
CA LEU A 191 -9.19 2.20 -17.27
C LEU A 191 -10.58 2.29 -17.87
N GLU A 192 -11.14 1.15 -18.25
CA GLU A 192 -12.48 1.04 -18.82
C GLU A 192 -13.17 -0.21 -18.30
N PHE A 193 -14.44 -0.10 -17.91
CA PHE A 193 -15.29 -1.24 -17.61
C PHE A 193 -16.77 -0.85 -17.72
N ALA A 194 -17.62 -1.84 -17.97
CA ALA A 194 -19.07 -1.70 -17.95
C ALA A 194 -19.72 -2.96 -17.36
N LEU A 195 -20.65 -2.84 -16.43
CA LEU A 195 -21.33 -3.98 -15.82
C LEU A 195 -22.80 -3.66 -15.51
N THR A 196 -23.57 -4.70 -15.19
CA THR A 196 -24.90 -4.56 -14.58
C THR A 196 -24.82 -5.02 -13.14
N ASP A 197 -25.20 -4.15 -12.21
CA ASP A 197 -25.15 -4.46 -10.78
C ASP A 197 -26.28 -5.40 -10.35
N VAL A 198 -26.28 -5.81 -9.08
CA VAL A 198 -27.30 -6.70 -8.52
C VAL A 198 -28.72 -6.11 -8.49
N GLU A 199 -28.86 -4.79 -8.62
CA GLU A 199 -30.14 -4.09 -8.72
C GLU A 199 -30.60 -3.91 -10.19
N GLY A 200 -29.79 -4.36 -11.15
CA GLY A 200 -30.05 -4.23 -12.58
C GLY A 200 -29.67 -2.86 -13.15
N ARG A 201 -28.88 -2.06 -12.44
CA ARG A 201 -28.39 -0.74 -12.90
C ARG A 201 -27.14 -0.93 -13.75
N GLU A 202 -27.07 -0.25 -14.88
CA GLU A 202 -25.85 -0.21 -15.69
C GLU A 202 -24.80 0.69 -15.03
N ILE A 203 -23.59 0.17 -14.83
CA ILE A 203 -22.45 0.91 -14.30
C ILE A 203 -21.37 0.96 -15.37
N THR A 204 -20.85 2.15 -15.64
CA THR A 204 -19.72 2.35 -16.56
C THR A 204 -18.65 3.21 -15.89
N GLY A 205 -17.39 2.82 -15.99
CA GLY A 205 -16.26 3.63 -15.55
C GLY A 205 -15.24 3.81 -16.67
N VAL A 206 -14.88 5.06 -16.95
CA VAL A 206 -13.85 5.44 -17.92
C VAL A 206 -12.89 6.43 -17.26
N VAL A 207 -11.61 6.08 -17.23
CA VAL A 207 -10.52 6.99 -16.86
C VAL A 207 -9.43 6.91 -17.93
N ARG A 208 -9.19 8.02 -18.62
CA ARG A 208 -8.12 8.12 -19.63
C ARG A 208 -7.27 9.35 -19.37
N GLU A 209 -6.03 9.13 -18.95
CA GLU A 209 -5.07 10.21 -18.76
C GLU A 209 -4.36 10.56 -20.07
N SER A 210 -4.37 11.84 -20.45
CA SER A 210 -3.74 12.30 -21.71
C SER A 210 -2.54 13.24 -21.51
N THR A 211 -2.20 13.58 -20.27
CA THR A 211 -1.11 14.52 -19.94
C THR A 211 0.26 14.02 -20.39
N GLU A 212 1.11 14.89 -20.93
CA GLU A 212 2.49 14.53 -21.28
C GLU A 212 3.44 14.54 -20.08
N ASP A 213 3.04 15.19 -18.98
CA ASP A 213 3.85 15.35 -17.79
C ASP A 213 3.95 14.04 -17.00
N ARG A 214 5.18 13.67 -16.65
CA ARG A 214 5.47 12.47 -15.84
C ARG A 214 5.32 12.76 -14.35
N SER A 215 4.82 11.78 -13.61
CA SER A 215 4.91 11.75 -12.15
C SER A 215 6.09 10.90 -11.68
N VAL A 216 6.48 11.12 -10.43
CA VAL A 216 7.23 10.15 -9.64
C VAL A 216 6.22 9.43 -8.75
N PRO A 217 5.97 8.14 -9.00
CA PRO A 217 5.01 7.39 -8.22
C PRO A 217 5.56 7.02 -6.85
N LEU A 218 4.68 6.54 -5.97
CA LEU A 218 4.98 6.23 -4.59
C LEU A 218 5.03 4.73 -4.34
N GLY A 219 5.68 4.37 -3.25
CA GLY A 219 5.58 3.05 -2.65
C GLY A 219 4.79 3.14 -1.35
N LEU A 220 3.85 2.24 -1.13
CA LEU A 220 2.96 2.31 0.02
C LEU A 220 2.70 0.92 0.61
N LEU A 221 2.79 0.82 1.93
CA LEU A 221 2.09 -0.23 2.67
C LEU A 221 0.64 0.25 2.88
N ALA A 222 -0.31 -0.34 2.16
CA ALA A 222 -1.69 0.10 2.17
C ALA A 222 -2.40 -0.24 3.48
N LEU A 223 -3.37 0.61 3.85
CA LEU A 223 -4.18 0.49 5.06
C LEU A 223 -5.29 -0.57 4.94
N VAL A 224 -5.01 -1.72 4.34
CA VAL A 224 -6.02 -2.77 4.20
C VAL A 224 -6.28 -3.43 5.54
N GLY A 225 -7.55 -3.74 5.81
CA GLY A 225 -7.96 -4.29 7.10
C GLY A 225 -8.06 -3.28 8.23
N LEU A 226 -7.85 -1.96 8.00
CA LEU A 226 -8.07 -0.95 9.05
C LEU A 226 -9.47 -1.07 9.67
N SER A 227 -10.49 -1.36 8.86
CA SER A 227 -11.88 -1.54 9.27
C SER A 227 -12.28 -3.00 9.55
N SER A 228 -11.36 -3.97 9.42
CA SER A 228 -11.68 -5.39 9.63
C SER A 228 -11.98 -5.66 11.10
N THR A 229 -13.16 -6.24 11.37
CA THR A 229 -13.63 -6.57 12.71
C THR A 229 -13.31 -8.01 13.13
N ASP A 230 -13.14 -8.90 12.15
CA ASP A 230 -12.88 -10.33 12.36
C ASP A 230 -11.88 -10.83 11.30
N PRO A 231 -10.60 -10.39 11.38
CA PRO A 231 -9.60 -10.74 10.38
C PRO A 231 -9.25 -12.23 10.43
N GLU A 232 -9.26 -12.89 9.28
CA GLU A 232 -8.79 -14.28 9.11
C GLU A 232 -7.28 -14.34 8.86
N TYR A 233 -6.66 -13.21 8.50
CA TYR A 233 -5.22 -13.07 8.27
C TYR A 233 -4.79 -11.61 8.48
N PHE A 234 -3.48 -11.35 8.60
CA PHE A 234 -2.96 -9.99 8.52
C PHE A 234 -2.67 -9.61 7.06
N PRO A 235 -3.33 -8.58 6.50
CA PRO A 235 -3.14 -8.17 5.11
C PRO A 235 -1.87 -7.33 4.95
N LEU A 236 -0.76 -7.96 4.59
CA LEU A 236 0.43 -7.22 4.20
C LEU A 236 0.28 -6.80 2.73
N PHE A 237 -0.25 -5.59 2.51
CA PHE A 237 -0.54 -5.09 1.16
C PHE A 237 0.42 -4.00 0.70
N VAL A 238 1.23 -4.30 -0.32
CA VAL A 238 2.21 -3.39 -0.89
C VAL A 238 1.71 -2.88 -2.24
N LEU A 239 1.69 -1.55 -2.39
CA LEU A 239 1.36 -0.89 -3.64
C LEU A 239 2.63 -0.25 -4.20
N HIS A 240 3.16 -0.85 -5.27
CA HIS A 240 4.28 -0.32 -6.02
C HIS A 240 3.79 0.66 -7.06
N ARG A 241 4.53 1.75 -7.27
CA ARG A 241 4.19 2.76 -8.27
C ARG A 241 2.76 3.34 -8.09
N PHE A 242 2.33 3.48 -6.84
CA PHE A 242 1.04 4.06 -6.48
C PHE A 242 0.96 5.53 -6.91
N GLU A 243 -0.17 5.91 -7.53
CA GLU A 243 -0.46 7.28 -7.96
C GLU A 243 -1.92 7.68 -7.75
N PHE A 244 -2.13 8.99 -7.72
CA PHE A 244 -3.45 9.60 -7.86
C PHE A 244 -3.69 9.97 -9.32
N VAL A 245 -4.92 9.80 -9.79
CA VAL A 245 -5.33 10.15 -11.16
C VAL A 245 -5.15 11.65 -11.39
N ARG A 246 -4.50 12.03 -12.50
CA ARG A 246 -4.34 13.43 -12.92
C ARG A 246 -5.65 13.93 -13.52
N THR A 247 -5.96 15.19 -13.26
CA THR A 247 -7.19 15.80 -13.81
C THR A 247 -6.91 16.63 -15.06
N GLY A 248 -5.70 17.17 -15.20
CA GLY A 248 -5.31 17.96 -16.37
C GLY A 248 -5.34 17.14 -17.66
N GLY A 249 -6.24 17.48 -18.58
CA GLY A 249 -6.39 16.82 -19.88
C GLY A 249 -6.96 15.40 -19.81
N SER A 250 -7.38 14.92 -18.64
CA SER A 250 -7.84 13.55 -18.47
C SER A 250 -9.37 13.46 -18.60
N GLU A 251 -9.85 12.36 -19.15
CA GLU A 251 -11.26 11.99 -19.15
C GLU A 251 -11.53 11.14 -17.91
N ILE A 252 -12.51 11.54 -17.10
CA ILE A 252 -12.98 10.80 -15.92
C ILE A 252 -14.51 10.83 -15.99
N ASP A 253 -15.13 9.72 -16.39
CA ASP A 253 -16.58 9.56 -16.47
C ASP A 253 -16.98 8.26 -15.79
N VAL A 254 -17.67 8.38 -14.66
CA VAL A 254 -18.29 7.25 -13.97
C VAL A 254 -19.79 7.49 -14.00
N ARG A 255 -20.55 6.46 -14.39
CA ARG A 255 -22.01 6.54 -14.48
C ARG A 255 -22.66 5.32 -13.87
N ILE A 256 -23.79 5.54 -13.20
CA ILE A 256 -24.67 4.49 -12.67
C ILE A 256 -26.09 4.80 -13.13
N ASP A 257 -26.74 3.83 -13.78
CA ASP A 257 -28.06 3.99 -14.41
C ASP A 257 -28.11 5.21 -15.36
N GLY A 258 -27.01 5.42 -16.09
CA GLY A 258 -26.83 6.56 -16.98
C GLY A 258 -26.66 7.92 -16.28
N ALA A 259 -26.75 8.02 -14.95
CA ALA A 259 -26.48 9.23 -14.19
C ALA A 259 -24.98 9.38 -13.89
N PRO A 260 -24.37 10.57 -14.08
CA PRO A 260 -22.97 10.78 -13.76
C PRO A 260 -22.73 10.79 -12.24
N VAL A 261 -21.66 10.14 -11.81
CA VAL A 261 -21.19 10.09 -10.41
C VAL A 261 -19.88 10.87 -10.31
N GLU A 262 -19.85 11.88 -9.45
CA GLU A 262 -18.64 12.66 -9.21
C GLU A 262 -17.68 11.87 -8.30
N LEU A 263 -16.40 11.80 -8.68
CA LEU A 263 -15.37 11.20 -7.83
C LEU A 263 -14.85 12.19 -6.79
N ALA A 264 -14.47 11.67 -5.63
CA ALA A 264 -13.95 12.46 -4.52
C ALA A 264 -12.78 13.37 -4.96
N PRO A 265 -12.83 14.67 -4.65
CA PRO A 265 -11.74 15.57 -4.99
C PRO A 265 -10.52 15.28 -4.11
N PHE A 266 -9.33 15.58 -4.62
CA PHE A 266 -8.12 15.46 -3.81
C PHE A 266 -8.24 16.37 -2.56
N PRO A 267 -7.88 15.91 -1.34
CA PRO A 267 -8.17 16.62 -0.09
C PRO A 267 -7.64 18.05 0.04
N ALA A 268 -6.71 18.44 -0.83
CA ALA A 268 -6.21 19.81 -0.94
C ALA A 268 -6.19 20.25 -2.40
N PRO A 269 -6.63 21.49 -2.73
CA PRO A 269 -6.56 22.03 -4.09
C PRO A 269 -5.13 22.48 -4.43
N VAL A 270 -4.14 21.62 -4.15
CA VAL A 270 -2.72 21.88 -4.36
C VAL A 270 -2.19 20.95 -5.45
N PRO A 271 -1.44 21.47 -6.43
CA PRO A 271 -0.79 20.63 -7.41
C PRO A 271 0.21 19.70 -6.74
N VAL A 272 0.14 18.41 -7.06
CA VAL A 272 1.13 17.42 -6.64
C VAL A 272 2.09 17.25 -7.80
N GLN A 273 3.35 17.61 -7.58
CA GLN A 273 4.38 17.64 -8.64
C GLN A 273 3.95 18.50 -9.84
N GLY A 274 3.40 19.69 -9.57
CA GLY A 274 2.92 20.63 -10.59
C GLY A 274 1.59 20.26 -11.26
N GLN A 275 0.97 19.12 -10.90
CA GLN A 275 -0.24 18.61 -11.55
C GLN A 275 -1.40 18.49 -10.57
N LEU A 276 -2.60 18.91 -10.98
CA LEU A 276 -3.82 18.67 -10.20
C LEU A 276 -4.20 17.19 -10.26
N ARG A 277 -4.70 16.68 -9.13
CA ARG A 277 -5.06 15.27 -8.95
C ARG A 277 -6.52 15.14 -8.50
N ASN A 278 -7.13 14.00 -8.81
CA ASN A 278 -8.37 13.51 -8.20
C ASN A 278 -7.99 12.57 -7.03
N PHE A 279 -8.91 12.28 -6.12
CA PHE A 279 -8.62 11.31 -5.04
C PHE A 279 -8.67 9.85 -5.51
N ALA A 280 -9.25 9.61 -6.70
CA ALA A 280 -9.08 8.36 -7.42
C ALA A 280 -7.59 8.01 -7.53
N LYS A 281 -7.28 6.76 -7.21
CA LYS A 281 -5.92 6.28 -7.05
C LYS A 281 -5.75 4.94 -7.72
N TYR A 282 -4.53 4.62 -8.15
CA TYR A 282 -4.25 3.36 -8.82
C TYR A 282 -2.83 2.90 -8.55
N THR A 283 -2.63 1.61 -8.74
CA THR A 283 -1.32 0.97 -8.84
C THR A 283 -1.34 -0.03 -10.00
N PRO A 284 -0.32 -0.02 -10.87
CA PRO A 284 -0.12 -1.10 -11.85
C PRO A 284 0.55 -2.33 -11.27
N ASP A 285 1.07 -2.26 -10.03
CA ASP A 285 1.92 -3.29 -9.43
C ASP A 285 1.59 -3.40 -7.92
N ALA A 286 0.85 -4.44 -7.58
CA ALA A 286 0.33 -4.69 -6.23
C ALA A 286 0.74 -6.09 -5.76
N GLU A 287 1.08 -6.19 -4.47
CA GLU A 287 1.44 -7.45 -3.81
C GLU A 287 0.67 -7.54 -2.49
N LEU A 288 -0.38 -8.37 -2.43
CA LEU A 288 -1.11 -8.67 -1.20
C LEU A 288 -0.72 -10.05 -0.68
N HIS A 289 -0.19 -10.09 0.54
CA HIS A 289 0.07 -11.33 1.24
C HIS A 289 -0.92 -11.51 2.40
N ALA A 290 -1.59 -12.66 2.43
CA ALA A 290 -2.34 -13.13 3.58
C ALA A 290 -1.36 -13.78 4.55
N VAL A 291 -0.98 -13.03 5.60
CA VAL A 291 0.01 -13.48 6.58
C VAL A 291 -0.68 -14.22 7.72
N PHE A 292 -0.28 -15.48 7.92
CA PHE A 292 -0.80 -16.39 8.94
C PHE A 292 -2.32 -16.53 8.88
N PRO A 293 -2.86 -17.05 7.76
CA PRO A 293 -4.28 -17.33 7.66
C PRO A 293 -4.72 -18.34 8.73
N THR A 294 -5.91 -18.14 9.29
CA THR A 294 -6.41 -18.88 10.46
C THR A 294 -7.22 -20.13 10.11
N ASP A 295 -7.49 -20.35 8.82
CA ASP A 295 -8.25 -21.47 8.26
C ASP A 295 -7.39 -22.71 7.95
N ALA A 296 -6.15 -22.74 8.44
CA ALA A 296 -5.24 -23.87 8.21
C ALA A 296 -5.86 -25.22 8.64
N ASP A 297 -5.73 -26.24 7.77
CA ASP A 297 -6.22 -27.62 7.94
C ASP A 297 -5.53 -28.43 9.08
N GLY A 298 -4.94 -27.75 10.06
CA GLY A 298 -4.22 -28.35 11.19
C GLY A 298 -2.71 -28.10 11.14
N LEU A 299 -2.00 -28.71 12.09
CA LEU A 299 -0.55 -28.59 12.21
C LEU A 299 0.13 -29.48 11.16
N ARG A 300 0.86 -28.86 10.23
CA ARG A 300 1.57 -29.59 9.18
C ARG A 300 2.94 -30.05 9.65
N ARG A 301 3.29 -31.30 9.31
CA ARG A 301 4.66 -31.84 9.35
C ARG A 301 5.20 -31.88 7.93
N VAL A 302 6.32 -31.21 7.69
CA VAL A 302 6.90 -31.09 6.36
C VAL A 302 8.32 -31.64 6.35
N ARG A 303 8.70 -32.26 5.23
CA ARG A 303 10.07 -32.72 5.02
C ARG A 303 10.86 -31.64 4.29
N THR A 304 11.96 -31.21 4.90
CA THR A 304 12.86 -30.22 4.30
C THR A 304 13.82 -30.85 3.29
N ASP A 305 14.22 -30.06 2.30
CA ASP A 305 15.42 -30.25 1.46
C ASP A 305 16.55 -29.44 2.10
N GLY A 306 17.36 -30.13 2.90
CA GLY A 306 18.24 -29.52 3.88
C GLY A 306 17.52 -28.63 4.88
N ASP A 307 17.69 -27.31 4.78
CA ASP A 307 17.08 -26.32 5.67
C ASP A 307 15.90 -25.58 5.03
N LEU A 308 15.43 -26.05 3.86
CA LEU A 308 14.41 -25.37 3.08
C LEU A 308 13.18 -26.26 2.90
N TYR A 309 12.00 -25.65 2.91
CA TYR A 309 10.77 -26.25 2.42
C TYR A 309 10.10 -25.27 1.45
N ARG A 310 9.48 -25.78 0.38
CA ARG A 310 8.77 -24.93 -0.60
C ARG A 310 7.32 -25.36 -0.68
N ASP A 311 6.43 -24.39 -0.62
CA ASP A 311 4.99 -24.57 -0.80
C ASP A 311 4.46 -23.48 -1.72
N GLY A 312 4.08 -23.86 -2.94
CA GLY A 312 3.74 -22.89 -4.00
C GLY A 312 4.85 -21.86 -4.22
N GLU A 313 4.52 -20.59 -4.05
CA GLU A 313 5.44 -19.45 -4.19
C GLU A 313 6.25 -19.14 -2.91
N ALA A 314 5.88 -19.74 -1.78
CA ALA A 314 6.54 -19.53 -0.51
C ALA A 314 7.72 -20.51 -0.31
N THR A 315 8.84 -19.97 0.16
CA THR A 315 10.00 -20.72 0.63
C THR A 315 10.18 -20.50 2.12
N TYR A 316 10.16 -21.58 2.89
CA TYR A 316 10.35 -21.62 4.33
C TYR A 316 11.79 -22.04 4.63
N CYS A 317 12.50 -21.25 5.41
CA CYS A 317 13.88 -21.48 5.82
C CYS A 317 13.92 -21.81 7.30
N PHE A 318 14.59 -22.91 7.66
CA PHE A 318 14.70 -23.42 9.02
C PHE A 318 16.13 -23.31 9.54
N ASP A 319 16.26 -23.12 10.86
CA ASP A 319 17.51 -23.31 11.61
C ASP A 319 17.25 -24.35 12.70
N GLY A 320 17.83 -25.54 12.54
CA GLY A 320 17.39 -26.72 13.28
C GLY A 320 15.92 -27.04 12.97
N ASP A 321 15.10 -27.15 14.02
CA ASP A 321 13.66 -27.41 13.91
C ASP A 321 12.82 -26.11 13.93
N GLY A 322 13.48 -24.95 14.13
CA GLY A 322 12.82 -23.65 14.20
C GLY A 322 12.70 -22.97 12.85
N LEU A 323 11.54 -22.37 12.58
CA LEU A 323 11.29 -21.55 11.40
C LEU A 323 12.00 -20.21 11.53
N ALA A 324 13.05 -19.99 10.74
CA ALA A 324 13.87 -18.78 10.79
C ALA A 324 13.34 -17.69 9.86
N GLN A 325 12.85 -18.07 8.67
CA GLN A 325 12.36 -17.11 7.68
C GLN A 325 11.30 -17.74 6.75
N ILE A 326 10.34 -16.95 6.31
CA ILE A 326 9.46 -17.23 5.18
C ILE A 326 9.76 -16.20 4.09
N VAL A 327 9.92 -16.65 2.85
CA VAL A 327 10.16 -15.78 1.69
C VAL A 327 9.09 -16.06 0.65
N ILE A 328 8.33 -15.05 0.27
CA ILE A 328 7.33 -15.11 -0.80
C ILE A 328 7.49 -13.89 -1.69
N ASP A 329 7.68 -14.11 -2.99
CA ASP A 329 8.11 -13.08 -3.94
C ASP A 329 9.36 -12.31 -3.46
N ARG A 330 9.15 -11.04 -3.06
CA ARG A 330 10.16 -10.13 -2.55
C ARG A 330 10.03 -9.91 -1.05
N THR A 331 8.96 -10.45 -0.46
CA THR A 331 8.64 -10.37 0.96
C THR A 331 9.36 -11.43 1.78
N GLY A 332 10.04 -10.96 2.83
CA GLY A 332 10.63 -11.78 3.87
C GLY A 332 9.90 -11.58 5.20
N ILE A 333 9.55 -12.67 5.86
CA ILE A 333 9.05 -12.71 7.24
C ILE A 333 10.11 -13.45 8.06
N ALA A 334 10.86 -12.75 8.92
CA ALA A 334 11.96 -13.31 9.68
C ALA A 334 11.62 -13.41 11.17
N PHE A 335 12.14 -14.43 11.84
CA PHE A 335 12.01 -14.67 13.28
C PHE A 335 13.39 -14.67 13.93
N ASP A 336 13.56 -13.87 14.99
CA ASP A 336 14.79 -13.82 15.80
C ASP A 336 14.47 -13.95 17.30
N PRO A 337 14.79 -15.09 17.95
CA PRO A 337 15.37 -16.31 17.37
C PRO A 337 14.39 -17.03 16.42
N PRO A 338 14.81 -18.10 15.71
CA PRO A 338 13.92 -18.96 14.93
C PRO A 338 12.75 -19.50 15.76
N LEU A 339 11.55 -19.57 15.16
CA LEU A 339 10.33 -19.99 15.81
C LEU A 339 10.20 -21.52 15.83
N ASP A 340 10.38 -22.13 17.00
CA ASP A 340 10.08 -23.55 17.24
C ASP A 340 8.81 -23.69 18.10
N PRO A 341 7.69 -24.22 17.58
CA PRO A 341 6.47 -24.39 18.36
C PRO A 341 6.60 -25.46 19.45
N ALA A 342 7.67 -26.26 19.49
CA ALA A 342 7.93 -27.24 20.54
C ALA A 342 8.83 -26.72 21.69
N ALA A 343 9.40 -25.52 21.55
CA ALA A 343 10.29 -24.93 22.55
C ALA A 343 9.77 -23.57 23.05
N PRO A 344 9.90 -23.27 24.35
CA PRO A 344 9.57 -21.95 24.86
C PRO A 344 10.55 -20.91 24.31
N ALA A 345 10.03 -19.83 23.76
CA ALA A 345 10.81 -18.78 23.12
C ALA A 345 10.15 -17.41 23.30
N GLU A 346 10.98 -16.37 23.36
CA GLU A 346 10.57 -14.97 23.23
C GLU A 346 11.53 -14.34 22.22
N GLY A 347 10.96 -13.60 21.27
CA GLY A 347 11.73 -13.06 20.16
C GLY A 347 11.00 -11.92 19.45
N ARG A 348 11.51 -11.59 18.27
CA ARG A 348 10.93 -10.59 17.39
C ARG A 348 10.69 -11.18 16.01
N ILE A 349 9.54 -10.86 15.44
CA ILE A 349 9.20 -11.13 14.04
C ILE A 349 9.31 -9.81 13.26
N THR A 350 9.79 -9.87 12.02
CA THR A 350 9.90 -8.71 11.13
C THR A 350 9.46 -9.10 9.72
N MET A 351 8.52 -8.35 9.17
CA MET A 351 7.94 -8.50 7.84
C MET A 351 8.41 -7.35 6.97
N THR A 352 9.12 -7.68 5.88
CA THR A 352 9.70 -6.70 4.96
C THR A 352 9.48 -7.17 3.53
N SER A 353 8.63 -6.46 2.77
CA SER A 353 8.43 -6.70 1.33
C SER A 353 9.54 -6.13 0.49
N HIS A 354 9.98 -4.93 0.84
CA HIS A 354 11.01 -4.17 0.15
C HIS A 354 11.53 -3.16 1.16
N PRO A 355 12.85 -3.02 1.38
CA PRO A 355 13.34 -2.11 2.41
C PRO A 355 13.00 -0.64 2.14
N GLU A 356 12.70 -0.27 0.89
CA GLU A 356 12.14 1.05 0.57
C GLU A 356 10.63 1.19 0.85
N MET A 357 9.89 0.07 0.95
CA MET A 357 8.44 0.01 1.18
C MET A 357 8.05 0.02 2.66
N GLY A 358 9.05 0.04 3.55
CA GLY A 358 8.83 -0.04 4.99
C GLY A 358 8.86 -1.47 5.52
N SER A 359 8.57 -1.61 6.81
CA SER A 359 8.49 -2.90 7.50
C SER A 359 7.47 -2.88 8.63
N VAL A 360 6.99 -4.06 9.00
CA VAL A 360 6.12 -4.27 10.15
C VAL A 360 6.78 -5.30 11.06
N ALA A 361 6.78 -5.06 12.36
CA ALA A 361 7.45 -5.94 13.29
C ALA A 361 6.80 -5.93 14.67
N GLY A 362 7.19 -6.91 15.48
CA GLY A 362 6.91 -6.89 16.91
C GLY A 362 7.28 -8.17 17.63
N PRO A 363 7.02 -8.23 18.94
CA PRO A 363 7.43 -9.36 19.76
C PRO A 363 6.57 -10.59 19.46
N TYR A 364 7.19 -11.76 19.48
CA TYR A 364 6.49 -13.03 19.54
C TYR A 364 6.88 -13.80 20.80
N ARG A 365 5.98 -14.66 21.27
CA ARG A 365 6.20 -15.55 22.42
C ARG A 365 5.56 -16.91 22.20
N VAL A 366 6.32 -17.96 22.55
CA VAL A 366 5.85 -19.35 22.60
C VAL A 366 5.88 -19.81 24.05
N GLU A 367 4.71 -20.20 24.58
CA GLU A 367 4.57 -20.87 25.87
C GLU A 367 4.28 -22.35 25.63
N VAL A 368 5.06 -23.25 26.23
CA VAL A 368 4.91 -24.71 26.04
C VAL A 368 4.44 -25.36 27.33
N ASP A 369 3.39 -26.18 27.25
CA ASP A 369 2.83 -26.99 28.32
C ASP A 369 2.52 -28.41 27.80
N GLY A 370 3.46 -29.34 28.01
CA GLY A 370 3.37 -30.68 27.43
C GLY A 370 3.37 -30.61 25.91
N GLU A 371 2.40 -31.25 25.25
CA GLU A 371 2.22 -31.24 23.79
C GLU A 371 1.49 -29.99 23.25
N VAL A 372 1.03 -29.11 24.14
CA VAL A 372 0.30 -27.90 23.75
C VAL A 372 1.22 -26.69 23.86
N SER A 373 1.23 -25.86 22.82
CA SER A 373 1.92 -24.58 22.81
C SER A 373 0.97 -23.43 22.53
N ARG A 374 1.23 -22.27 23.13
CA ARG A 374 0.52 -21.02 22.86
C ARG A 374 1.49 -20.05 22.21
N LEU A 375 1.23 -19.70 20.97
CA LEU A 375 1.95 -18.69 20.21
C LEU A 375 1.18 -17.37 20.27
N ARG A 376 1.88 -16.29 20.59
CA ARG A 376 1.38 -14.92 20.47
C ARG A 376 2.35 -14.07 19.68
N PHE A 377 1.82 -13.19 18.85
CA PHE A 377 2.55 -12.14 18.14
C PHE A 377 1.74 -10.85 18.21
N GLU A 378 2.38 -9.75 18.56
CA GLU A 378 1.77 -8.42 18.56
C GLU A 378 2.59 -7.52 17.65
N ILE A 379 1.91 -6.73 16.80
CA ILE A 379 2.59 -5.71 16.01
C ILE A 379 2.76 -4.47 16.89
N ASP A 380 4.00 -4.04 17.10
CA ASP A 380 4.31 -2.85 17.92
C ASP A 380 5.21 -1.84 17.22
N ASP A 381 5.72 -2.17 16.03
CA ASP A 381 6.70 -1.40 15.29
C ASP A 381 6.36 -1.39 13.80
N VAL A 382 6.32 -0.19 13.22
CA VAL A 382 5.99 0.05 11.82
C VAL A 382 6.93 1.10 11.26
N GLU A 383 7.81 0.68 10.35
CA GLU A 383 8.59 1.60 9.54
C GLU A 383 7.80 1.92 8.28
N VAL A 384 7.31 3.14 8.14
CA VAL A 384 6.61 3.57 6.92
C VAL A 384 7.61 3.88 5.79
N PRO A 385 7.23 3.63 4.52
CA PRO A 385 8.11 3.92 3.39
C PRO A 385 8.51 5.39 3.32
N ARG A 386 9.80 5.63 3.06
CA ARG A 386 10.32 6.99 2.87
C ARG A 386 9.82 7.57 1.56
N GLN A 387 8.82 8.44 1.67
CA GLN A 387 8.24 9.10 0.51
C GLN A 387 9.20 10.14 -0.10
N ARG A 388 9.17 10.26 -1.42
CA ARG A 388 9.75 11.39 -2.16
C ARG A 388 8.74 12.53 -2.19
N GLY A 389 9.17 13.76 -1.95
CA GLY A 389 8.29 14.94 -1.91
C GLY A 389 7.67 15.19 -0.54
N LEU A 390 7.76 16.44 -0.08
CA LEU A 390 7.27 16.86 1.23
C LEU A 390 5.77 16.57 1.45
N LEU A 391 4.92 16.81 0.45
CA LEU A 391 3.48 16.59 0.59
C LEU A 391 3.17 15.12 0.90
N TYR A 392 3.81 14.19 0.22
CA TYR A 392 3.61 12.76 0.48
C TYR A 392 4.17 12.34 1.83
N ARG A 393 5.27 12.95 2.31
CA ARG A 393 5.75 12.74 3.69
C ARG A 393 4.78 13.25 4.75
N LEU A 394 4.02 14.30 4.45
CA LEU A 394 2.99 14.81 5.37
C LEU A 394 1.78 13.87 5.43
N ILE A 395 1.43 13.22 4.31
CA ILE A 395 0.30 12.28 4.21
C ILE A 395 0.67 10.88 4.73
N VAL A 396 1.86 10.39 4.40
CA VAL A 396 2.37 9.06 4.74
C VAL A 396 3.55 9.21 5.68
N ASN A 397 3.28 9.09 6.98
CA ASN A 397 4.30 9.05 8.03
C ASN A 397 3.83 8.23 9.25
N GLU A 398 4.75 7.99 10.18
CA GLU A 398 4.55 7.19 11.39
C GLU A 398 3.43 7.70 12.31
N ARG A 399 3.02 8.98 12.18
CA ARG A 399 1.97 9.60 13.01
C ARG A 399 0.59 9.59 12.36
N THR A 400 0.49 9.09 11.13
CA THR A 400 -0.75 8.96 10.39
C THR A 400 -1.26 7.52 10.48
N ALA A 401 -2.45 7.26 9.95
CA ALA A 401 -3.00 5.90 9.90
C ALA A 401 -1.99 4.87 9.36
N PHE A 402 -1.10 5.26 8.42
CA PHE A 402 -0.04 4.41 7.86
C PHE A 402 0.95 3.84 8.87
N GLY A 403 1.25 4.58 9.94
CA GLY A 403 2.14 4.10 11.01
C GLY A 403 1.42 3.43 12.17
N THR A 404 0.12 3.68 12.34
CA THR A 404 -0.60 3.27 13.55
C THR A 404 -1.55 2.10 13.32
N TRP A 405 -2.08 1.92 12.11
CA TRP A 405 -3.07 0.87 11.83
C TRP A 405 -2.57 -0.55 12.13
N PRO A 406 -1.32 -0.95 11.79
CA PRO A 406 -0.89 -2.32 12.00
C PRO A 406 -0.75 -2.64 13.49
N THR A 407 -0.47 -1.64 14.33
CA THR A 407 -0.17 -1.83 15.76
C THR A 407 -1.37 -2.26 16.60
N GLU A 408 -2.57 -2.27 16.02
CA GLU A 408 -3.79 -2.76 16.66
C GLU A 408 -3.99 -4.27 16.41
N TYR A 409 -3.16 -4.90 15.59
CA TYR A 409 -3.23 -6.32 15.25
C TYR A 409 -2.38 -7.19 16.17
N ARG A 410 -2.96 -8.33 16.56
CA ARG A 410 -2.24 -9.42 17.22
C ARG A 410 -2.71 -10.78 16.69
N TYR A 411 -1.79 -11.72 16.64
CA TYR A 411 -2.04 -13.11 16.32
C TYR A 411 -1.94 -13.96 17.57
N GLU A 412 -2.91 -14.85 17.76
CA GLU A 412 -2.92 -15.84 18.85
C GLU A 412 -3.19 -17.22 18.27
N ALA A 413 -2.37 -18.20 18.62
CA ALA A 413 -2.59 -19.59 18.22
C ALA A 413 -2.35 -20.57 19.38
N THR A 414 -3.19 -21.60 19.46
CA THR A 414 -2.97 -22.78 20.29
C THR A 414 -2.62 -23.95 19.38
N ILE A 415 -1.44 -24.51 19.55
CA ILE A 415 -0.89 -25.60 18.74
C ILE A 415 -0.85 -26.85 19.61
N ASP A 416 -1.64 -27.87 19.26
CA ASP A 416 -1.60 -29.18 19.91
C ASP A 416 -0.86 -30.17 19.01
N ARG A 417 0.37 -30.51 19.40
CA ARG A 417 1.24 -31.43 18.64
C ARG A 417 0.86 -32.90 18.80
N GLY A 418 0.07 -33.24 19.82
CA GLY A 418 -0.45 -34.59 20.04
C GLY A 418 -1.70 -34.87 19.22
N ALA A 419 -2.49 -33.84 18.94
CA ALA A 419 -3.66 -33.89 18.07
C ALA A 419 -3.39 -33.44 16.63
N ASP A 420 -2.20 -32.90 16.34
CA ASP A 420 -1.83 -32.25 15.07
C ASP A 420 -2.83 -31.15 14.66
N THR A 421 -3.29 -30.33 15.62
CA THR A 421 -4.25 -29.24 15.39
C THR A 421 -3.66 -27.86 15.71
N ILE A 422 -4.12 -26.84 14.98
CA ILE A 422 -3.88 -25.43 15.29
C ILE A 422 -5.24 -24.72 15.38
N ASP A 423 -5.46 -23.98 16.47
CA ASP A 423 -6.59 -23.08 16.64
C ASP A 423 -6.03 -21.66 16.74
N ALA A 424 -6.27 -20.86 15.71
CA ALA A 424 -5.63 -19.56 15.54
C ALA A 424 -6.67 -18.46 15.29
N ARG A 425 -6.31 -17.23 15.66
CA ARG A 425 -7.09 -16.04 15.35
C ARG A 425 -6.21 -14.81 15.23
N TRP A 426 -6.63 -13.87 14.40
CA TRP A 426 -6.20 -12.49 14.49
C TRP A 426 -7.19 -11.67 15.31
N VAL A 427 -6.69 -10.66 16.00
CA VAL A 427 -7.52 -9.68 16.71
C VAL A 427 -7.06 -8.30 16.28
N ASN A 428 -7.99 -7.50 15.77
CA ASN A 428 -7.82 -6.06 15.57
C ASN A 428 -8.48 -5.31 16.73
N ALA A 429 -7.69 -4.66 17.58
CA ALA A 429 -8.16 -4.01 18.81
C ALA A 429 -9.00 -2.74 18.55
N LYS A 430 -8.81 -2.07 17.40
CA LYS A 430 -9.55 -0.84 17.05
C LYS A 430 -9.91 -0.80 15.55
N PRO A 431 -10.97 -1.51 15.13
CA PRO A 431 -11.48 -1.42 13.77
C PRO A 431 -11.96 0.01 13.47
N GLY A 432 -11.47 0.61 12.38
CA GLY A 432 -11.88 1.92 11.89
C GLY A 432 -10.94 3.09 12.21
N GLY A 433 -9.89 2.86 13.00
CA GLY A 433 -8.87 3.89 13.35
C GLY A 433 -9.23 4.78 14.53
#